data_AF-A0A9W9PBE9-F1
#
_entry.id   AF-A0A9W9PBE9-F1
#
_cell.length_a   1.000
_cell.length_b   1.000
_cell.length_c   1.000
_cell.angle_alpha   90.00
_cell.angle_beta   90.00
_cell.angle_gamma   90.00
#
_symmetry.space_group_name_H-M   'P 1'
#
loop_
_entity.id
_entity.type
_entity.pdbx_description
1 polymer ?
#
loop_
_entity_poly.entity_id
_entity_poly.type
_entity_poly.pdbx_seq_one_letter_code
_entity_poly.pdbx_strand_id
1 'polypeptide(L)'
;MAIPSSFEAVKSHLAKVQEDPSTSLEVSLIERLKLQLVHGVDAVVPATLLSAISALLPVLQEDPTPLTTLAIKATTFFSFTDLRSIQPSIDLVAGFKAPSEPINLLALSLLAKAGQTSSDAAIVAGDPGLVSSLIEVWLSTPSTAVSQAALDTLWALLEADLASTHEKAGHNHTGEEGHTGQGLMWRRVFTDKDVYSLLYDLCSLQEDAGGNLSKRERTLAQGRLMSFLVKAGRVRWDVISKSHISDIEAKYHSSSLIQFAASQMIDRSDVLMHMTLLGFFRDLLELEAPGLAARSYVHSASTFSSPALDFLISEKLHSQVLEYYLDESKLDPVDQIYLSGPIMAYVARYAEFYPNHFLQNPSTLLDGIVSRISRAIAIPTAQWAHGEVPTGHLAILACLPRVLLIEAGKHGANPPVNPTLHSSQL
;
A
#
# COMPACT_ATOMS: atom_id res chain seq x y z
N MET A 1 7.73 -41.06 -12.66
CA MET A 1 8.23 -39.83 -12.00
C MET A 1 9.58 -40.15 -11.38
N ALA A 2 10.47 -39.17 -11.24
CA ALA A 2 11.83 -39.41 -10.75
C ALA A 2 11.97 -39.01 -9.27
N ILE A 3 12.62 -39.86 -8.47
CA ILE A 3 13.04 -39.52 -7.11
C ILE A 3 14.50 -39.03 -7.18
N PRO A 4 14.80 -37.81 -6.70
CA PRO A 4 16.16 -37.30 -6.66
C PRO A 4 17.13 -38.21 -5.89
N SER A 5 18.35 -38.39 -6.39
CA SER A 5 19.33 -39.29 -5.75
C SER A 5 19.75 -38.85 -4.36
N SER A 6 19.66 -37.54 -4.06
CA SER A 6 19.98 -36.99 -2.73
C SER A 6 18.82 -37.00 -1.73
N PHE A 7 17.60 -37.39 -2.16
CA PHE A 7 16.39 -37.29 -1.33
C PHE A 7 16.47 -38.12 -0.05
N GLU A 8 16.81 -39.41 -0.15
CA GLU A 8 16.89 -40.30 1.03
C GLU A 8 17.98 -39.85 2.00
N ALA A 9 19.09 -39.32 1.49
CA ALA A 9 20.16 -38.77 2.32
C ALA A 9 19.69 -37.53 3.09
N VAL A 10 18.99 -36.59 2.44
CA VAL A 10 18.39 -35.42 3.11
C VAL A 10 17.36 -35.87 4.14
N LYS A 11 16.45 -36.76 3.77
CA LYS A 11 15.40 -37.25 4.68
C LYS A 11 15.99 -37.89 5.94
N SER A 12 17.01 -38.74 5.79
CA SER A 12 17.71 -39.34 6.92
C SER A 12 18.45 -38.30 7.76
N HIS A 13 19.08 -37.31 7.13
CA HIS A 13 19.75 -36.22 7.83
C HIS A 13 18.76 -35.38 8.65
N LEU A 14 17.63 -34.95 8.07
CA LEU A 14 16.60 -34.19 8.79
C LEU A 14 16.03 -34.96 9.98
N ALA A 15 15.84 -36.28 9.87
CA ALA A 15 15.42 -37.12 10.98
C ALA A 15 16.44 -37.13 12.13
N LYS A 16 17.74 -37.18 11.83
CA LYS A 16 18.80 -37.09 12.85
C LYS A 16 18.81 -35.73 13.56
N VAL A 17 18.64 -34.64 12.82
CA VAL A 17 18.57 -33.30 13.41
C VAL A 17 17.30 -33.14 14.27
N GLN A 18 16.19 -33.78 13.89
CA GLN A 18 14.98 -33.82 14.72
C GLN A 18 15.22 -34.56 16.04
N GLU A 19 15.95 -35.68 16.02
CA GLU A 19 16.28 -36.47 17.21
C GLU A 19 17.30 -35.75 18.11
N ASP A 20 18.30 -35.10 17.51
CA ASP A 20 19.32 -34.30 18.19
C ASP A 20 19.46 -32.92 17.54
N PRO A 21 18.74 -31.90 18.07
CA PRO A 21 18.79 -30.52 17.56
C PRO A 21 20.15 -29.83 17.65
N SER A 22 21.15 -30.43 18.32
CA SER A 22 22.53 -29.94 18.31
C SER A 22 23.32 -30.38 17.08
N THR A 23 22.78 -31.31 16.28
CA THR A 23 23.37 -31.75 15.01
C THR A 23 23.32 -30.62 13.99
N SER A 24 24.48 -30.31 13.38
CA SER A 24 24.58 -29.26 12.38
C SER A 24 23.95 -29.64 11.03
N LEU A 25 23.29 -28.68 10.38
CA LEU A 25 22.67 -28.86 9.07
C LEU A 25 23.72 -29.05 7.98
N GLU A 26 23.59 -30.14 7.21
CA GLU A 26 24.40 -30.39 6.02
C GLU A 26 23.93 -29.52 4.84
N VAL A 27 24.27 -28.24 4.85
CA VAL A 27 23.85 -27.24 3.84
C VAL A 27 24.17 -27.68 2.41
N SER A 28 25.34 -28.29 2.18
CA SER A 28 25.73 -28.76 0.83
C SER A 28 24.83 -29.88 0.30
N LEU A 29 24.29 -30.72 1.19
CA LEU A 29 23.37 -31.80 0.84
C LEU A 29 21.97 -31.23 0.53
N ILE A 30 21.52 -30.27 1.34
CA ILE A 30 20.25 -29.55 1.15
C ILE A 30 20.24 -28.80 -0.19
N GLU A 31 21.31 -28.05 -0.49
CA GLU A 31 21.44 -27.31 -1.75
C GLU A 31 21.52 -28.25 -2.96
N ARG A 32 22.18 -29.40 -2.82
CA ARG A 32 22.18 -30.43 -3.88
C ARG A 32 20.78 -30.94 -4.18
N LEU A 33 19.97 -31.23 -3.16
CA LEU A 33 18.59 -31.66 -3.37
C LEU A 33 17.73 -30.56 -4.01
N LYS A 34 17.89 -29.31 -3.55
CA LYS A 34 17.20 -28.14 -4.10
C LYS A 34 17.45 -27.98 -5.60
N LEU A 35 18.68 -28.20 -6.07
CA LEU A 35 19.03 -28.20 -7.50
C LEU A 35 18.42 -29.38 -8.27
N GLN A 36 18.18 -30.51 -7.61
CA GLN A 36 17.55 -31.69 -8.20
C GLN A 36 16.01 -31.61 -8.22
N LEU A 37 15.39 -30.65 -7.51
CA LEU A 37 13.95 -30.38 -7.56
C LEU A 37 13.58 -29.67 -8.88
N VAL A 38 13.43 -30.46 -9.93
CA VAL A 38 13.07 -30.03 -11.29
C VAL A 38 11.71 -30.58 -11.72
N HIS A 39 11.20 -30.12 -12.87
CA HIS A 39 9.94 -30.63 -13.45
C HIS A 39 10.02 -32.15 -13.68
N GLY A 40 8.99 -32.89 -13.25
CA GLY A 40 8.91 -34.36 -13.39
C GLY A 40 9.32 -35.17 -12.15
N VAL A 41 9.69 -34.49 -11.05
CA VAL A 41 9.87 -35.11 -9.72
C VAL A 41 8.53 -35.64 -9.20
N ASP A 42 8.59 -36.78 -8.51
CA ASP A 42 7.42 -37.39 -7.87
C ASP A 42 6.87 -36.48 -6.75
N ALA A 43 5.56 -36.22 -6.74
CA ALA A 43 4.90 -35.34 -5.78
C ALA A 43 5.06 -35.80 -4.32
N VAL A 44 5.35 -37.09 -4.08
CA VAL A 44 5.65 -37.62 -2.74
C VAL A 44 6.91 -36.97 -2.14
N VAL A 45 7.89 -36.64 -2.99
CA VAL A 45 9.17 -36.04 -2.55
C VAL A 45 8.95 -34.66 -1.90
N PRO A 46 8.41 -33.65 -2.61
CA PRO A 46 8.21 -32.32 -2.02
C PRO A 46 7.17 -32.35 -0.88
N ALA A 47 6.16 -33.23 -0.91
CA ALA A 47 5.22 -33.38 0.21
C ALA A 47 5.92 -33.86 1.50
N THR A 48 6.77 -34.90 1.37
CA THR A 48 7.55 -35.42 2.50
C THR A 48 8.53 -34.38 3.04
N LEU A 49 9.17 -33.60 2.15
CA LEU A 49 10.06 -32.52 2.56
C LEU A 49 9.32 -31.42 3.33
N LEU A 50 8.17 -30.97 2.84
CA LEU A 50 7.38 -29.93 3.52
C LEU A 50 6.93 -30.39 4.91
N SER A 51 6.46 -31.64 5.04
CA SER A 51 6.12 -32.25 6.33
C SER A 51 7.32 -32.29 7.28
N ALA A 52 8.47 -32.79 6.82
CA ALA A 52 9.66 -32.93 7.66
C ALA A 52 10.21 -31.56 8.10
N ILE A 53 10.28 -30.60 7.17
CA ILE A 53 10.76 -29.25 7.46
C ILE A 53 9.81 -28.54 8.43
N SER A 54 8.50 -28.65 8.24
CA SER A 54 7.52 -28.03 9.15
C SER A 54 7.64 -28.56 10.59
N ALA A 55 7.99 -29.83 10.78
CA ALA A 55 8.20 -30.42 12.11
C ALA A 55 9.55 -30.03 12.74
N LEU A 56 10.55 -29.73 11.92
CA LEU A 56 11.91 -29.41 12.36
C LEU A 56 12.11 -27.94 12.70
N LEU A 57 11.48 -27.02 11.95
CA LEU A 57 11.66 -25.58 12.14
C LEU A 57 11.45 -25.07 13.58
N PRO A 58 10.46 -25.56 14.36
CA PRO A 58 10.26 -25.09 15.74
C PRO A 58 11.37 -25.47 16.72
N VAL A 59 12.14 -26.54 16.43
CA VAL A 59 13.17 -27.07 17.33
C VAL A 59 14.60 -26.80 16.83
N LEU A 60 14.74 -26.30 15.60
CA LEU A 60 16.02 -26.03 14.97
C LEU A 60 16.78 -24.92 15.72
N GLN A 61 18.04 -25.19 16.07
CA GLN A 61 18.93 -24.22 16.74
C GLN A 61 19.77 -23.39 15.76
N GLU A 62 19.99 -23.90 14.55
CA GLU A 62 20.77 -23.24 13.50
C GLU A 62 19.91 -22.30 12.63
N ASP A 63 20.56 -21.57 11.72
CA ASP A 63 19.89 -20.73 10.73
C ASP A 63 18.90 -21.56 9.88
N PRO A 64 17.58 -21.24 9.88
CA PRO A 64 16.58 -21.99 9.13
C PRO A 64 16.63 -21.75 7.62
N THR A 65 17.40 -20.76 7.14
CA THR A 65 17.42 -20.33 5.72
C THR A 65 17.63 -21.46 4.70
N PRO A 66 18.55 -22.43 4.89
CA PRO A 66 18.71 -23.53 3.94
C PRO A 66 17.44 -24.38 3.80
N LEU A 67 16.75 -24.64 4.91
CA LEU A 67 15.53 -25.44 4.93
C LEU A 67 14.33 -24.66 4.37
N THR A 68 14.18 -23.39 4.74
CA THR A 68 13.06 -22.58 4.26
C THR A 68 13.16 -22.34 2.76
N THR A 69 14.35 -22.11 2.21
CA THR A 69 14.51 -21.96 0.75
C THR A 69 14.31 -23.27 -0.02
N LEU A 70 14.69 -24.42 0.55
CA LEU A 70 14.34 -25.73 0.00
C LEU A 70 12.82 -25.95 0.05
N ALA A 71 12.17 -25.61 1.16
CA ALA A 71 10.73 -25.72 1.32
C ALA A 71 9.99 -24.83 0.31
N ILE A 72 10.38 -23.55 0.17
CA ILE A 72 9.84 -22.64 -0.85
C ILE A 72 9.94 -23.26 -2.24
N LYS A 73 11.08 -23.87 -2.59
CA LYS A 73 11.25 -24.59 -3.87
C LYS A 73 10.32 -25.80 -3.96
N ALA A 74 10.11 -26.55 -2.89
CA ALA A 74 9.16 -27.66 -2.86
C ALA A 74 7.70 -27.18 -3.04
N THR A 75 7.34 -25.98 -2.57
CA THR A 75 5.98 -25.43 -2.76
C THR A 75 5.62 -25.16 -4.22
N THR A 76 6.60 -25.09 -5.13
CA THR A 76 6.30 -24.82 -6.55
C THR A 76 5.55 -25.96 -7.23
N PHE A 77 5.50 -27.14 -6.61
CA PHE A 77 4.84 -28.34 -7.12
C PHE A 77 3.39 -28.50 -6.63
N PHE A 78 2.90 -27.59 -5.78
CA PHE A 78 1.61 -27.72 -5.11
C PHE A 78 0.73 -26.48 -5.31
N SER A 79 -0.57 -26.73 -5.51
CA SER A 79 -1.60 -25.72 -5.29
C SER A 79 -1.82 -25.50 -3.79
N PHE A 80 -2.55 -24.45 -3.42
CA PHE A 80 -2.91 -24.24 -2.01
C PHE A 80 -3.75 -25.39 -1.44
N THR A 81 -4.69 -25.92 -2.24
CA THR A 81 -5.50 -27.08 -1.84
C THR A 81 -4.64 -28.33 -1.61
N ASP A 82 -3.59 -28.56 -2.42
CA ASP A 82 -2.66 -29.67 -2.20
C ASP A 82 -1.87 -29.50 -0.90
N LEU A 83 -1.41 -28.27 -0.61
CA LEU A 83 -0.67 -27.96 0.62
C LEU A 83 -1.49 -28.26 1.87
N ARG A 84 -2.80 -27.98 1.85
CA ARG A 84 -3.72 -28.29 2.95
C ARG A 84 -3.92 -29.80 3.16
N SER A 85 -3.63 -30.61 2.15
CA SER A 85 -3.77 -32.07 2.20
C SER A 85 -2.52 -32.76 2.73
N ILE A 86 -1.43 -32.02 2.96
CA ILE A 86 -0.19 -32.56 3.55
C ILE A 86 -0.42 -32.85 5.04
N GLN A 87 0.00 -34.05 5.46
CA GLN A 87 -0.05 -34.48 6.86
C GLN A 87 1.38 -34.61 7.43
N PRO A 88 1.68 -34.05 8.63
CA PRO A 88 0.80 -33.22 9.47
C PRO A 88 0.48 -31.86 8.85
N SER A 89 -0.65 -31.28 9.26
CA SER A 89 -1.11 -29.98 8.76
C SER A 89 -0.07 -28.90 9.03
N ILE A 90 0.26 -28.12 8.01
CA ILE A 90 1.20 -27.00 8.12
C ILE A 90 0.50 -25.84 8.84
N ASP A 91 1.04 -25.42 9.97
CA ASP A 91 0.52 -24.29 10.75
C ASP A 91 1.09 -22.95 10.24
N LEU A 92 0.32 -22.30 9.37
CA LEU A 92 0.70 -21.00 8.80
C LEU A 92 0.70 -19.89 9.86
N VAL A 93 -0.19 -19.96 10.85
CA VAL A 93 -0.29 -18.94 11.90
C VAL A 93 0.94 -18.99 12.81
N ALA A 94 1.38 -20.19 13.19
CA ALA A 94 2.66 -20.35 13.88
C ALA A 94 3.84 -19.83 13.04
N GLY A 95 3.81 -20.08 11.73
CA GLY A 95 4.80 -19.56 10.80
C GLY A 95 4.86 -18.02 10.74
N PHE A 96 3.72 -17.32 10.80
CA PHE A 96 3.67 -15.85 10.87
C PHE A 96 4.17 -15.29 12.20
N LYS A 97 3.91 -16.01 13.30
CA LYS A 97 4.29 -15.60 14.66
C LYS A 97 5.70 -16.02 15.06
N ALA A 98 6.37 -16.82 14.23
CA ALA A 98 7.74 -17.25 14.47
C ALA A 98 8.69 -16.03 14.51
N PRO A 99 9.62 -15.94 15.48
CA PRO A 99 10.60 -14.85 15.58
C PRO A 99 11.76 -15.07 14.60
N SER A 100 11.44 -15.39 13.34
CA SER A 100 12.42 -15.75 12.31
C SER A 100 11.91 -15.36 10.93
N GLU A 101 12.59 -14.37 10.33
CA GLU A 101 12.26 -13.86 9.01
C GLU A 101 12.18 -14.97 7.93
N PRO A 102 13.14 -15.91 7.82
CA PRO A 102 13.04 -16.99 6.84
C PRO A 102 11.80 -17.88 7.02
N ILE A 103 11.36 -18.09 8.27
CA ILE A 103 10.16 -18.89 8.57
C ILE A 103 8.90 -18.09 8.18
N ASN A 104 8.84 -16.80 8.50
CA ASN A 104 7.72 -15.95 8.08
C ASN A 104 7.59 -15.92 6.55
N LEU A 105 8.70 -15.76 5.83
CA LEU A 105 8.71 -15.75 4.37
C LEU A 105 8.25 -17.10 3.78
N LEU A 106 8.63 -18.23 4.38
CA LEU A 106 8.11 -19.53 3.97
C LEU A 106 6.59 -19.60 4.16
N ALA A 107 6.07 -19.25 5.34
CA ALA A 107 4.63 -19.26 5.61
C ALA A 107 3.85 -18.36 4.65
N LEU A 108 4.38 -17.17 4.37
CA LEU A 108 3.78 -16.24 3.41
C LEU A 108 3.81 -16.80 1.99
N SER A 109 4.90 -17.45 1.57
CA SER A 109 4.99 -18.09 0.25
C SER A 109 3.99 -19.24 0.05
N LEU A 110 3.69 -19.97 1.13
CA LEU A 110 2.68 -21.03 1.15
C LEU A 110 1.28 -20.43 1.02
N LEU A 111 0.96 -19.39 1.80
CA LEU A 111 -0.33 -18.70 1.74
C LEU A 111 -0.54 -17.99 0.40
N ALA A 112 0.51 -17.41 -0.19
CA ALA A 112 0.45 -16.73 -1.48
C ALA A 112 -0.08 -17.63 -2.63
N LYS A 113 0.01 -18.95 -2.49
CA LYS A 113 -0.62 -19.90 -3.42
C LYS A 113 -2.13 -19.76 -3.48
N ALA A 114 -2.77 -19.37 -2.38
CA ALA A 114 -4.22 -19.18 -2.34
C ALA A 114 -4.67 -17.95 -3.14
N GLY A 115 -3.78 -16.99 -3.40
CA GLY A 115 -4.04 -15.85 -4.28
C GLY A 115 -4.04 -16.19 -5.78
N GLN A 116 -3.90 -17.47 -6.16
CA GLN A 116 -3.89 -17.88 -7.57
C GLN A 116 -5.28 -18.23 -8.11
N THR A 117 -6.22 -18.58 -7.23
CA THR A 117 -7.60 -18.94 -7.60
C THR A 117 -8.60 -18.30 -6.66
N SER A 118 -9.77 -17.91 -7.17
CA SER A 118 -10.83 -17.33 -6.33
C SER A 118 -11.35 -18.32 -5.28
N SER A 119 -11.37 -19.62 -5.60
CA SER A 119 -11.78 -20.68 -4.67
C SER A 119 -10.83 -20.81 -3.48
N ASP A 120 -9.51 -20.77 -3.70
CA ASP A 120 -8.55 -20.86 -2.61
C ASP A 120 -8.55 -19.59 -1.75
N ALA A 121 -8.70 -18.41 -2.38
CA ALA A 121 -8.88 -17.15 -1.66
C ALA A 121 -10.13 -17.16 -0.77
N ALA A 122 -11.24 -17.75 -1.26
CA ALA A 122 -12.45 -17.95 -0.48
C ALA A 122 -12.24 -18.90 0.72
N ILE A 123 -11.42 -19.95 0.57
CA ILE A 123 -11.03 -20.83 1.68
C ILE A 123 -10.29 -20.04 2.76
N VAL A 124 -9.31 -19.21 2.38
CA VAL A 124 -8.56 -18.36 3.31
C VAL A 124 -9.49 -17.35 4.00
N ALA A 125 -10.40 -16.72 3.26
CA ALA A 125 -11.39 -15.82 3.82
C ALA A 125 -12.33 -16.51 4.83
N GLY A 126 -12.47 -17.84 4.77
CA GLY A 126 -13.21 -18.64 5.75
C GLY A 126 -12.55 -18.76 7.12
N ASP A 127 -11.25 -18.49 7.23
CA ASP A 127 -10.48 -18.56 8.47
C ASP A 127 -10.12 -17.15 8.99
N PRO A 128 -10.90 -16.58 9.92
CA PRO A 128 -10.62 -15.26 10.48
C PRO A 128 -9.30 -15.20 11.25
N GLY A 129 -8.86 -16.30 11.88
CA GLY A 129 -7.62 -16.33 12.65
C GLY A 129 -6.39 -16.23 11.75
N LEU A 130 -6.44 -16.89 10.60
CA LEU A 130 -5.40 -16.80 9.58
C LEU A 130 -5.31 -15.40 8.97
N VAL A 131 -6.45 -14.79 8.61
CA VAL A 131 -6.46 -13.43 8.05
C VAL A 131 -6.04 -12.38 9.08
N SER A 132 -6.50 -12.51 10.33
CA SER A 132 -6.05 -11.64 11.43
C SER A 132 -4.55 -11.71 11.61
N SER A 133 -3.98 -12.92 11.65
CA SER A 133 -2.53 -13.12 11.79
C SER A 133 -1.75 -12.57 10.59
N LEU A 134 -2.32 -12.60 9.38
CA LEU A 134 -1.74 -11.99 8.18
C LEU A 134 -1.70 -10.45 8.29
N ILE A 135 -2.79 -9.83 8.76
CA ILE A 135 -2.83 -8.37 9.00
C ILE A 135 -1.85 -7.97 10.11
N GLU A 136 -1.82 -8.73 11.20
CA GLU A 136 -0.88 -8.53 12.30
C GLU A 136 0.56 -8.57 11.80
N VAL A 137 1.00 -9.64 11.12
CA VAL A 137 2.38 -9.74 10.65
C VAL A 137 2.72 -8.66 9.61
N TRP A 138 1.78 -8.30 8.74
CA TRP A 138 1.97 -7.23 7.75
C TRP A 138 2.24 -5.87 8.41
N LEU A 139 1.42 -5.48 9.39
CA LEU A 139 1.50 -4.16 10.01
C LEU A 139 2.57 -4.10 11.11
N SER A 140 2.76 -5.17 11.88
CA SER A 140 3.64 -5.16 13.07
C SER A 140 5.11 -5.51 12.80
N THR A 141 5.44 -6.20 11.71
CA THR A 141 6.80 -6.70 11.53
C THR A 141 7.82 -5.58 11.27
N PRO A 142 9.02 -5.61 11.91
CA PRO A 142 10.10 -4.68 11.60
C PRO A 142 10.83 -5.03 10.29
N SER A 143 10.71 -6.27 9.79
CA SER A 143 11.36 -6.68 8.55
C SER A 143 10.62 -6.14 7.33
N THR A 144 11.33 -5.40 6.48
CA THR A 144 10.76 -4.87 5.24
C THR A 144 10.37 -5.99 4.29
N ALA A 145 11.21 -7.03 4.18
CA ALA A 145 10.96 -8.19 3.33
C ALA A 145 9.70 -8.96 3.76
N VAL A 146 9.53 -9.22 5.06
CA VAL A 146 8.32 -9.88 5.58
C VAL A 146 7.09 -9.02 5.36
N SER A 147 7.16 -7.71 5.64
CA SER A 147 6.01 -6.83 5.45
C SER A 147 5.58 -6.71 3.99
N GLN A 148 6.53 -6.67 3.05
CA GLN A 148 6.24 -6.61 1.63
C GLN A 148 5.62 -7.92 1.16
N ALA A 149 6.20 -9.07 1.54
CA ALA A 149 5.64 -10.38 1.21
C ALA A 149 4.23 -10.58 1.79
N ALA A 150 3.97 -10.06 2.99
CA ALA A 150 2.64 -10.10 3.60
C ALA A 150 1.63 -9.22 2.86
N LEU A 151 2.03 -8.00 2.48
CA LEU A 151 1.19 -7.12 1.65
C LEU A 151 0.89 -7.75 0.28
N ASP A 152 1.91 -8.31 -0.38
CA ASP A 152 1.76 -8.94 -1.70
C ASP A 152 0.82 -10.15 -1.61
N THR A 153 0.95 -10.95 -0.54
CA THR A 153 0.05 -12.07 -0.25
C THR A 153 -1.39 -11.61 0.00
N LEU A 154 -1.58 -10.63 0.89
CA LEU A 154 -2.89 -10.04 1.19
C LEU A 154 -3.54 -9.48 -0.08
N TRP A 155 -2.76 -8.77 -0.89
CA TRP A 155 -3.26 -8.15 -2.11
C TRP A 155 -3.61 -9.19 -3.18
N ALA A 156 -2.79 -10.23 -3.37
CA ALA A 156 -3.09 -11.32 -4.30
C ALA A 156 -4.41 -12.03 -3.92
N LEU A 157 -4.67 -12.21 -2.61
CA LEU A 157 -5.94 -12.76 -2.14
C LEU A 157 -7.12 -11.83 -2.45
N LEU A 158 -6.97 -10.51 -2.28
CA LEU A 158 -7.99 -9.53 -2.60
C LEU A 158 -8.25 -9.42 -4.11
N GLU A 159 -7.21 -9.49 -4.94
CA GLU A 159 -7.33 -9.49 -6.41
C GLU A 159 -8.02 -10.76 -6.92
N ALA A 160 -7.61 -11.93 -6.43
CA ALA A 160 -8.21 -13.21 -6.82
C ALA A 160 -9.70 -13.31 -6.46
N ASP A 161 -10.12 -12.62 -5.39
CA ASP A 161 -11.50 -12.60 -4.91
C ASP A 161 -12.25 -11.29 -5.27
N LEU A 162 -11.76 -10.54 -6.24
CA LEU A 162 -12.47 -9.37 -6.73
C LEU A 162 -13.78 -9.81 -7.41
N ALA A 163 -14.92 -9.44 -6.83
CA ALA A 163 -16.23 -9.67 -7.43
C ALA A 163 -16.39 -8.80 -8.68
N SER A 164 -16.97 -9.35 -9.75
CA SER A 164 -17.31 -8.54 -10.92
C SER A 164 -18.34 -7.48 -10.51
N THR A 165 -18.05 -6.23 -10.79
CA THR A 165 -18.94 -5.08 -10.52
C THR A 165 -20.21 -5.09 -11.39
N HIS A 166 -20.47 -6.18 -12.12
CA HIS A 166 -21.41 -6.29 -13.24
C HIS A 166 -22.73 -7.00 -12.90
N GLU A 167 -23.13 -7.10 -11.63
CA GLU A 167 -24.44 -7.69 -11.27
C GLU A 167 -25.57 -6.67 -11.00
N LYS A 168 -25.38 -5.37 -11.28
CA LYS A 168 -26.45 -4.35 -11.10
C LYS A 168 -26.92 -3.62 -12.36
N ALA A 169 -26.38 -3.91 -13.54
CA ALA A 169 -26.90 -3.37 -14.80
C ALA A 169 -27.35 -4.52 -15.70
N GLY A 170 -28.66 -4.67 -15.83
CA GLY A 170 -29.26 -5.71 -16.66
C GLY A 170 -28.86 -5.58 -18.14
N HIS A 171 -28.83 -6.75 -18.78
CA HIS A 171 -28.72 -7.05 -20.22
C HIS A 171 -27.32 -7.28 -20.81
N ASN A 172 -27.10 -8.57 -21.07
CA ASN A 172 -26.49 -9.20 -22.24
C ASN A 172 -25.14 -8.67 -22.71
N HIS A 173 -24.07 -9.45 -22.51
CA HIS A 173 -23.22 -9.97 -23.60
C HIS A 173 -22.30 -11.09 -23.08
N THR A 174 -22.63 -12.32 -23.49
CA THR A 174 -21.74 -13.39 -23.99
C THR A 174 -20.34 -13.56 -23.39
N GLY A 175 -20.14 -14.65 -22.64
CA GLY A 175 -19.04 -15.58 -22.96
C GLY A 175 -17.79 -15.62 -22.08
N GLU A 176 -17.78 -15.09 -20.86
CA GLU A 176 -16.74 -15.40 -19.85
C GLU A 176 -17.38 -15.79 -18.51
N GLU A 177 -18.14 -16.87 -18.52
CA GLU A 177 -18.52 -17.59 -17.30
C GLU A 177 -17.31 -18.40 -16.84
N GLY A 178 -16.64 -18.01 -15.76
CA GLY A 178 -15.57 -18.86 -15.21
C GLY A 178 -14.94 -18.45 -13.88
N HIS A 179 -14.60 -17.18 -13.65
CA HIS A 179 -13.69 -16.84 -12.54
C HIS A 179 -13.96 -15.47 -11.89
N THR A 180 -15.22 -15.12 -11.62
CA THR A 180 -15.49 -13.93 -10.79
C THR A 180 -15.37 -14.28 -9.31
N GLY A 181 -14.63 -13.46 -8.55
CA GLY A 181 -14.51 -13.62 -7.11
C GLY A 181 -15.85 -13.42 -6.39
N GLN A 182 -15.98 -13.90 -5.16
CA GLN A 182 -17.19 -13.74 -4.35
C GLN A 182 -17.12 -12.52 -3.41
N GLY A 183 -15.98 -11.81 -3.38
CA GLY A 183 -15.74 -10.71 -2.46
C GLY A 183 -15.78 -11.12 -0.98
N LEU A 184 -15.59 -12.41 -0.67
CA LEU A 184 -15.47 -12.93 0.69
C LEU A 184 -14.23 -12.39 1.42
N MET A 185 -13.07 -12.36 0.78
CA MET A 185 -11.82 -11.83 1.33
C MET A 185 -11.94 -10.33 1.59
N TRP A 186 -12.54 -9.61 0.65
CA TRP A 186 -12.87 -8.20 0.81
C TRP A 186 -13.80 -7.95 2.01
N ARG A 187 -14.86 -8.75 2.17
CA ARG A 187 -15.73 -8.68 3.36
C ARG A 187 -14.99 -9.05 4.63
N ARG A 188 -14.09 -10.03 4.58
CA ARG A 188 -13.28 -10.43 5.74
C ARG A 188 -12.35 -9.31 6.19
N VAL A 189 -11.73 -8.56 5.29
CA VAL A 189 -10.80 -7.48 5.68
C VAL A 189 -11.55 -6.22 6.15
N PHE A 190 -12.66 -5.86 5.49
CA PHE A 190 -13.30 -4.56 5.69
C PHE A 190 -14.61 -4.60 6.50
N THR A 191 -15.19 -5.77 6.75
CA THR A 191 -16.51 -5.90 7.39
C THR A 191 -16.54 -6.90 8.55
N ASP A 192 -15.51 -7.75 8.68
CA ASP A 192 -15.33 -8.58 9.87
C ASP A 192 -14.81 -7.74 11.03
N LYS A 193 -15.48 -7.82 12.19
CA LYS A 193 -15.16 -6.98 13.35
C LYS A 193 -13.73 -7.19 13.85
N ASP A 194 -13.29 -8.43 13.95
CA ASP A 194 -12.01 -8.76 14.55
C ASP A 194 -10.89 -8.33 13.61
N VAL A 195 -10.98 -8.66 12.33
CA VAL A 195 -9.98 -8.28 11.32
C VAL A 195 -9.96 -6.77 11.07
N TYR A 196 -11.12 -6.14 10.93
CA TYR A 196 -11.22 -4.70 10.65
C TYR A 196 -10.68 -3.86 11.83
N SER A 197 -10.91 -4.30 13.07
CA SER A 197 -10.40 -3.61 14.26
C SER A 197 -8.87 -3.52 14.28
N LEU A 198 -8.17 -4.54 13.75
CA LEU A 198 -6.70 -4.55 13.70
C LEU A 198 -6.12 -3.40 12.88
N LEU A 199 -6.81 -2.96 11.83
CA LEU A 199 -6.37 -1.83 10.99
C LEU A 199 -6.35 -0.51 11.78
N TYR A 200 -7.21 -0.39 12.80
CA TYR A 200 -7.22 0.77 13.69
C TYR A 200 -6.27 0.57 14.87
N ASP A 201 -6.37 -0.58 15.55
CA ASP A 201 -5.62 -0.88 16.76
C ASP A 201 -4.10 -0.74 16.52
N LEU A 202 -3.59 -1.35 15.45
CA LEU A 202 -2.17 -1.35 15.11
C LEU A 202 -1.65 0.00 14.57
N CYS A 203 -2.54 0.94 14.21
CA CYS A 203 -2.18 2.22 13.61
C CYS A 203 -2.59 3.44 14.44
N SER A 204 -3.39 3.29 15.49
CA SER A 204 -3.92 4.40 16.31
C SER A 204 -2.86 5.01 17.23
N LEU A 205 -2.95 6.29 17.53
CA LEU A 205 -2.06 6.96 18.50
C LEU A 205 -2.52 6.80 19.96
N GLN A 206 -3.71 6.25 20.19
CA GLN A 206 -4.25 6.09 21.54
C GLN A 206 -3.35 5.16 22.37
N GLU A 207 -3.11 5.53 23.63
CA GLU A 207 -2.30 4.71 24.56
C GLU A 207 -2.94 3.33 24.82
N ASP A 208 -4.28 3.27 24.77
CA ASP A 208 -5.09 2.05 24.91
C ASP A 208 -5.30 1.29 23.58
N ALA A 209 -4.67 1.73 22.49
CA ALA A 209 -4.78 1.05 21.20
C ALA A 209 -4.13 -0.35 21.28
N GLY A 210 -4.86 -1.37 20.83
CA GLY A 210 -4.38 -2.75 20.84
C GLY A 210 -3.08 -2.93 20.06
N GLY A 211 -2.18 -3.77 20.57
CA GLY A 211 -0.89 -4.06 19.94
C GLY A 211 0.29 -3.37 20.62
N ASN A 212 1.23 -4.19 21.11
CA ASN A 212 2.46 -3.74 21.79
C ASN A 212 3.51 -3.22 20.79
N LEU A 213 3.13 -2.31 19.89
CA LEU A 213 4.05 -1.70 18.92
C LEU A 213 4.79 -0.53 19.54
N SER A 214 6.11 -0.49 19.34
CA SER A 214 6.91 0.71 19.60
C SER A 214 6.45 1.88 18.72
N LYS A 215 6.79 3.12 19.11
CA LYS A 215 6.48 4.32 18.31
C LYS A 215 6.96 4.18 16.86
N ARG A 216 8.15 3.61 16.65
CA ARG A 216 8.72 3.39 15.33
C ARG A 216 7.93 2.37 14.51
N GLU A 217 7.55 1.25 15.09
CA GLU A 217 6.77 0.21 14.39
C GLU A 217 5.38 0.74 14.02
N ARG A 218 4.75 1.50 14.92
CA ARG A 218 3.46 2.16 14.67
C ARG A 218 3.55 3.13 13.49
N THR A 219 4.59 3.95 13.44
CA THR A 219 4.88 4.87 12.32
C THR A 219 4.98 4.11 10.98
N LEU A 220 5.66 2.96 10.97
CA LEU A 220 5.74 2.09 9.78
C LEU A 220 4.39 1.49 9.41
N ALA A 221 3.62 1.01 10.39
CA ALA A 221 2.27 0.47 10.19
C ALA A 221 1.33 1.51 9.57
N GLN A 222 1.36 2.75 10.07
CA GLN A 222 0.57 3.87 9.55
C GLN A 222 0.93 4.18 8.09
N GLY A 223 2.22 4.23 7.75
CA GLY A 223 2.68 4.39 6.37
C GLY A 223 2.19 3.27 5.44
N ARG A 224 2.32 2.01 5.89
CA ARG A 224 1.84 0.82 5.16
C ARG A 224 0.34 0.88 4.93
N LEU A 225 -0.44 1.26 5.94
CA LEU A 225 -1.90 1.38 5.82
C LEU A 225 -2.29 2.46 4.81
N MET A 226 -1.67 3.65 4.83
CA MET A 226 -1.95 4.70 3.84
C MET A 226 -1.69 4.21 2.41
N SER A 227 -0.57 3.55 2.15
CA SER A 227 -0.27 2.99 0.83
C SER A 227 -1.29 1.91 0.41
N PHE A 228 -1.69 1.05 1.34
CA PHE A 228 -2.73 0.05 1.08
C PHE A 228 -4.10 0.68 0.77
N LEU A 229 -4.49 1.74 1.47
CA LEU A 229 -5.74 2.44 1.23
C LEU A 229 -5.79 3.08 -0.16
N VAL A 230 -4.69 3.68 -0.63
CA VAL A 230 -4.61 4.18 -2.01
C VAL A 230 -4.81 3.03 -2.99
N LYS A 231 -4.14 1.88 -2.77
CA LYS A 231 -4.26 0.70 -3.63
C LYS A 231 -5.67 0.13 -3.66
N ALA A 232 -6.29 -0.04 -2.49
CA ALA A 232 -7.66 -0.51 -2.34
C ALA A 232 -8.67 0.46 -2.96
N GLY A 233 -8.49 1.77 -2.75
CA GLY A 233 -9.34 2.83 -3.29
C GLY A 233 -9.37 2.90 -4.81
N ARG A 234 -8.27 2.51 -5.50
CA ARG A 234 -8.23 2.39 -6.96
C ARG A 234 -9.17 1.31 -7.50
N VAL A 235 -9.41 0.26 -6.70
CA VAL A 235 -10.23 -0.88 -7.10
C VAL A 235 -11.66 -0.71 -6.61
N ARG A 236 -11.83 -0.32 -5.34
CA ARG A 236 -13.11 -0.12 -4.68
C ARG A 236 -13.04 1.04 -3.69
N TRP A 237 -13.39 2.24 -4.14
CA TRP A 237 -13.45 3.42 -3.28
C TRP A 237 -14.46 3.28 -2.14
N ASP A 238 -15.58 2.61 -2.40
CA ASP A 238 -16.68 2.49 -1.45
C ASP A 238 -16.29 1.75 -0.17
N VAL A 239 -15.31 0.84 -0.23
CA VAL A 239 -14.94 0.03 0.94
C VAL A 239 -13.98 0.70 1.89
N ILE A 240 -13.30 1.76 1.47
CA ILE A 240 -12.46 2.56 2.37
C ILE A 240 -13.18 3.83 2.84
N SER A 241 -14.15 4.32 2.05
CA SER A 241 -14.81 5.62 2.30
C SER A 241 -16.09 5.52 3.13
N LYS A 242 -16.81 4.39 3.08
CA LYS A 242 -18.04 4.18 3.85
C LYS A 242 -17.74 3.63 5.23
N SER A 243 -18.69 3.88 6.14
CA SER A 243 -18.78 3.18 7.42
C SER A 243 -19.15 1.72 7.18
N HIS A 244 -18.40 0.80 7.80
CA HIS A 244 -18.71 -0.63 7.83
C HIS A 244 -19.05 -1.10 9.23
N ILE A 245 -18.30 -0.60 10.23
CA ILE A 245 -18.47 -1.00 11.63
C ILE A 245 -18.39 0.24 12.52
N SER A 246 -19.53 0.92 12.63
CA SER A 246 -19.65 2.21 13.35
C SER A 246 -19.11 2.17 14.79
N ASP A 247 -19.26 1.05 15.51
CA ASP A 247 -18.73 0.91 16.87
C ASP A 247 -17.19 1.02 16.92
N ILE A 248 -16.49 0.44 15.95
CA ILE A 248 -15.03 0.51 15.85
C ILE A 248 -14.62 1.92 15.42
N GLU A 249 -15.26 2.45 14.37
CA GLU A 249 -14.95 3.76 13.82
C GLU A 249 -15.13 4.88 14.86
N ALA A 250 -16.21 4.79 15.66
CA ALA A 250 -16.51 5.72 16.74
C ALA A 250 -15.47 5.68 17.87
N LYS A 251 -14.93 4.50 18.22
CA LYS A 251 -13.83 4.36 19.20
C LYS A 251 -12.61 5.20 18.81
N TYR A 252 -12.38 5.36 17.50
CA TYR A 252 -11.27 6.10 16.94
C TYR A 252 -11.65 7.49 16.40
N HIS A 253 -12.83 8.01 16.76
CA HIS A 253 -13.32 9.33 16.35
C HIS A 253 -13.32 9.53 14.83
N SER A 254 -13.71 8.47 14.11
CA SER A 254 -13.82 8.44 12.66
C SER A 254 -15.18 7.88 12.22
N SER A 255 -15.52 8.06 10.96
CA SER A 255 -16.73 7.54 10.30
C SER A 255 -16.40 6.57 9.16
N SER A 256 -15.11 6.34 8.90
CA SER A 256 -14.59 5.39 7.91
C SER A 256 -13.08 5.22 8.07
N LEU A 257 -12.55 4.16 7.47
CA LEU A 257 -11.12 3.85 7.55
C LEU A 257 -10.24 4.92 6.88
N ILE A 258 -10.70 5.48 5.75
CA ILE A 258 -9.97 6.57 5.10
C ILE A 258 -9.97 7.86 5.94
N GLN A 259 -11.07 8.17 6.62
CA GLN A 259 -11.12 9.33 7.51
C GLN A 259 -10.21 9.15 8.72
N PHE A 260 -10.18 7.94 9.29
CA PHE A 260 -9.22 7.61 10.34
C PHE A 260 -7.78 7.86 9.86
N ALA A 261 -7.38 7.30 8.72
CA ALA A 261 -6.05 7.48 8.16
C ALA A 261 -5.71 8.96 7.86
N ALA A 262 -6.68 9.72 7.36
CA ALA A 262 -6.48 11.11 6.95
C ALA A 262 -6.47 12.12 8.12
N SER A 263 -7.19 11.82 9.20
CA SER A 263 -7.50 12.82 10.24
C SER A 263 -7.08 12.42 11.65
N GLN A 264 -7.10 11.13 12.01
CA GLN A 264 -6.94 10.67 13.41
C GLN A 264 -5.70 9.80 13.64
N MET A 265 -5.20 9.17 12.58
CA MET A 265 -4.13 8.17 12.67
C MET A 265 -2.75 8.78 12.91
N ILE A 266 -2.51 10.01 12.45
CA ILE A 266 -1.16 10.60 12.40
C ILE A 266 -1.02 11.78 13.36
N ASP A 267 0.09 11.79 14.10
CA ASP A 267 0.52 12.95 14.88
C ASP A 267 1.21 13.94 13.94
N ARG A 268 0.55 15.07 13.67
CA ARG A 268 1.06 16.11 12.76
C ARG A 268 2.23 16.90 13.34
N SER A 269 2.53 16.75 14.64
CA SER A 269 3.76 17.32 15.23
C SER A 269 5.02 16.54 14.86
N ASP A 270 4.86 15.30 14.38
CA ASP A 270 5.94 14.57 13.72
C ASP A 270 5.98 14.98 12.24
N VAL A 271 6.94 15.86 11.90
CA VAL A 271 7.09 16.44 10.56
C VAL A 271 7.24 15.38 9.46
N LEU A 272 7.88 14.23 9.75
CA LEU A 272 8.05 13.16 8.75
C LEU A 272 6.73 12.44 8.50
N MET A 273 5.91 12.28 9.53
CA MET A 273 4.58 11.72 9.37
C MET A 273 3.60 12.70 8.74
N HIS A 274 3.71 13.99 9.03
CA HIS A 274 2.96 15.02 8.33
C HIS A 274 3.33 15.06 6.83
N MET A 275 4.62 14.94 6.50
CA MET A 275 5.09 14.79 5.12
C MET A 275 4.48 13.55 4.44
N THR A 276 4.44 12.41 5.14
CA THR A 276 3.83 11.18 4.64
C THR A 276 2.32 11.35 4.40
N LEU A 277 1.62 12.04 5.31
CA LEU A 277 0.20 12.36 5.19
C LEU A 277 -0.10 13.25 3.97
N LEU A 278 0.74 14.26 3.70
CA LEU A 278 0.61 15.09 2.50
C LEU A 278 0.85 14.28 1.21
N GLY A 279 1.80 13.34 1.25
CA GLY A 279 2.00 12.36 0.18
C GLY A 279 0.75 11.52 -0.04
N PHE A 280 0.14 11.02 1.03
CA PHE A 280 -1.13 10.28 0.96
C PHE A 280 -2.26 11.11 0.34
N PHE A 281 -2.44 12.38 0.75
CA PHE A 281 -3.45 13.26 0.13
C PHE A 281 -3.21 13.48 -1.36
N ARG A 282 -1.95 13.64 -1.77
CA ARG A 282 -1.58 13.75 -3.19
C ARG A 282 -1.94 12.48 -3.95
N ASP A 283 -1.64 11.31 -3.39
CA ASP A 283 -1.92 10.04 -4.03
C ASP A 283 -3.45 9.77 -4.12
N LEU A 284 -4.23 10.26 -3.15
CA LEU A 284 -5.70 10.25 -3.21
C LEU A 284 -6.25 11.08 -4.38
N LEU A 285 -5.60 12.20 -4.74
CA LEU A 285 -6.04 13.01 -5.90
C LEU A 285 -5.99 12.24 -7.21
N GLU A 286 -5.19 11.18 -7.32
CA GLU A 286 -5.12 10.37 -8.54
C GLU A 286 -6.34 9.45 -8.70
N LEU A 287 -7.03 9.14 -7.59
CA LEU A 287 -8.11 8.18 -7.58
C LEU A 287 -9.31 8.69 -8.37
N GLU A 288 -9.63 7.97 -9.43
CA GLU A 288 -10.72 8.27 -10.36
C GLU A 288 -10.67 9.70 -10.93
N ALA A 289 -9.50 10.36 -11.00
CA ALA A 289 -9.40 11.73 -11.51
C ALA A 289 -9.98 11.87 -12.94
N PRO A 290 -10.70 12.96 -13.24
CA PRO A 290 -11.37 13.14 -14.54
C PRO A 290 -10.39 13.25 -15.72
N GLY A 291 -9.12 13.58 -15.48
CA GLY A 291 -8.08 13.71 -16.50
C GLY A 291 -7.39 12.41 -16.93
N LEU A 292 -7.67 11.26 -16.32
CA LEU A 292 -6.88 10.02 -16.51
C LEU A 292 -7.57 8.90 -17.33
N ALA A 293 -8.90 8.89 -17.43
CA ALA A 293 -9.63 7.87 -18.20
C ALA A 293 -11.05 8.35 -18.58
N ALA A 294 -11.55 7.91 -19.75
CA ALA A 294 -12.95 8.09 -20.12
C ALA A 294 -13.84 7.33 -19.12
N ARG A 295 -14.60 8.06 -18.29
CA ARG A 295 -15.49 7.48 -17.29
C ARG A 295 -16.71 6.85 -17.96
N SER A 296 -17.02 5.60 -17.61
CA SER A 296 -18.30 4.97 -17.94
C SER A 296 -19.43 5.38 -16.98
N TYR A 297 -19.10 5.85 -15.76
CA TYR A 297 -20.03 6.31 -14.74
C TYR A 297 -19.44 7.46 -13.88
N VAL A 298 -20.30 8.35 -13.37
CA VAL A 298 -19.91 9.46 -12.46
C VAL A 298 -20.42 9.15 -11.05
N HIS A 299 -19.51 8.87 -10.12
CA HIS A 299 -19.82 8.66 -8.69
C HIS A 299 -19.53 9.90 -7.81
N SER A 300 -19.34 11.07 -8.43
CA SER A 300 -18.90 12.31 -7.77
C SER A 300 -19.97 13.40 -7.80
N ALA A 301 -19.81 14.40 -6.94
CA ALA A 301 -20.70 15.56 -6.88
C ALA A 301 -20.75 16.37 -8.19
N SER A 302 -19.68 16.32 -9.00
CA SER A 302 -19.63 16.97 -10.31
C SER A 302 -18.84 16.15 -11.35
N THR A 303 -19.03 16.46 -12.63
CA THR A 303 -18.28 15.88 -13.76
C THR A 303 -16.80 16.25 -13.76
N PHE A 304 -16.40 17.24 -12.94
CA PHE A 304 -15.04 17.75 -12.85
C PHE A 304 -14.35 17.40 -11.52
N SER A 305 -15.01 16.61 -10.67
CA SER A 305 -14.48 16.10 -9.39
C SER A 305 -14.34 14.59 -9.41
N SER A 306 -13.74 14.02 -8.37
CA SER A 306 -13.66 12.59 -8.07
C SER A 306 -14.19 12.32 -6.66
N PRO A 307 -14.59 11.09 -6.30
CA PRO A 307 -15.01 10.79 -4.93
C PRO A 307 -13.89 11.07 -3.90
N ALA A 308 -12.63 10.92 -4.30
CA ALA A 308 -11.48 11.23 -3.45
C ALA A 308 -11.28 12.73 -3.24
N LEU A 309 -11.43 13.56 -4.29
CA LEU A 309 -11.40 15.00 -4.13
C LEU A 309 -12.59 15.49 -3.29
N ASP A 310 -13.79 14.97 -3.55
CA ASP A 310 -14.99 15.30 -2.77
C ASP A 310 -14.80 14.97 -1.27
N PHE A 311 -14.18 13.84 -0.96
CA PHE A 311 -13.79 13.48 0.40
C PHE A 311 -12.81 14.49 1.01
N LEU A 312 -11.70 14.80 0.33
CA LEU A 312 -10.70 15.76 0.82
C LEU A 312 -11.29 17.16 1.05
N ILE A 313 -12.27 17.57 0.24
CA ILE A 313 -13.01 18.83 0.42
C ILE A 313 -13.93 18.74 1.64
N SER A 314 -14.71 17.66 1.77
CA SER A 314 -15.66 17.48 2.87
C SER A 314 -14.98 17.46 4.25
N GLU A 315 -13.78 16.88 4.32
CA GLU A 315 -12.94 16.82 5.52
C GLU A 315 -12.08 18.07 5.73
N LYS A 316 -12.21 19.11 4.88
CA LYS A 316 -11.45 20.37 4.91
C LYS A 316 -9.93 20.19 4.77
N LEU A 317 -9.48 19.02 4.32
CA LEU A 317 -8.07 18.70 4.10
C LEU A 317 -7.54 19.41 2.85
N HIS A 318 -8.36 19.46 1.79
CA HIS A 318 -8.00 20.15 0.55
C HIS A 318 -7.71 21.64 0.78
N SER A 319 -8.63 22.35 1.44
CA SER A 319 -8.46 23.76 1.78
C SER A 319 -7.27 24.00 2.70
N GLN A 320 -7.04 23.11 3.67
CA GLN A 320 -5.91 23.21 4.58
C GLN A 320 -4.56 23.17 3.86
N VAL A 321 -4.37 22.25 2.89
CA VAL A 321 -3.12 22.16 2.12
C VAL A 321 -2.93 23.40 1.23
N LEU A 322 -4.00 23.90 0.61
CA LEU A 322 -3.94 25.13 -0.17
C LEU A 322 -3.62 26.35 0.71
N GLU A 323 -4.12 26.39 1.94
CA GLU A 323 -3.78 27.42 2.90
C GLU A 323 -2.31 27.36 3.33
N TYR A 324 -1.74 26.17 3.57
CA TYR A 324 -0.30 26.05 3.82
C TYR A 324 0.54 26.52 2.63
N TYR A 325 0.02 26.38 1.41
CA TYR A 325 0.65 26.97 0.24
C TYR A 325 0.48 28.50 0.18
N LEU A 326 -0.67 29.06 0.53
CA LEU A 326 -0.84 30.52 0.40
C LEU A 326 -0.21 31.31 1.55
N ASP A 327 -0.14 30.70 2.73
CA ASP A 327 0.33 31.33 3.97
C ASP A 327 1.34 30.42 4.68
N GLU A 328 2.62 30.68 4.42
CA GLU A 328 3.74 29.97 5.04
C GLU A 328 3.79 30.13 6.56
N SER A 329 3.20 31.21 7.12
CA SER A 329 3.24 31.48 8.56
C SER A 329 2.41 30.51 9.41
N LYS A 330 1.56 29.70 8.76
CA LYS A 330 0.79 28.63 9.40
C LYS A 330 1.63 27.41 9.77
N LEU A 331 2.84 27.32 9.24
CA LEU A 331 3.82 26.29 9.59
C LEU A 331 4.92 26.94 10.41
N ASP A 332 5.46 26.22 11.38
CA ASP A 332 6.69 26.69 12.01
C ASP A 332 7.85 26.65 11.00
N PRO A 333 8.91 27.44 11.22
CA PRO A 333 10.01 27.54 10.27
C PRO A 333 10.73 26.23 9.99
N VAL A 334 10.69 25.26 10.91
CA VAL A 334 11.33 23.96 10.73
C VAL A 334 10.45 23.08 9.83
N ASP A 335 9.17 23.00 10.12
CA ASP A 335 8.18 22.30 9.29
C ASP A 335 8.15 22.84 7.86
N GLN A 336 8.28 24.16 7.69
CA GLN A 336 8.30 24.77 6.36
C GLN A 336 9.40 24.19 5.45
N ILE A 337 10.58 23.88 6.00
CA ILE A 337 11.71 23.31 5.25
C ILE A 337 11.33 21.93 4.66
N TYR A 338 10.62 21.11 5.44
CA TYR A 338 10.29 19.74 5.06
C TYR A 338 8.97 19.61 4.29
N LEU A 339 7.97 20.44 4.62
CA LEU A 339 6.61 20.31 4.09
C LEU A 339 6.39 21.12 2.81
N SER A 340 7.21 22.14 2.53
CA SER A 340 7.05 22.99 1.34
C SER A 340 7.03 22.20 0.03
N GLY A 341 7.96 21.25 -0.15
CA GLY A 341 8.00 20.36 -1.32
C GLY A 341 6.71 19.51 -1.47
N PRO A 342 6.33 18.71 -0.47
CA PRO A 342 5.07 17.95 -0.46
C PRO A 342 3.81 18.79 -0.73
N ILE A 343 3.70 19.98 -0.12
CA ILE A 343 2.58 20.91 -0.34
C ILE A 343 2.54 21.36 -1.80
N MET A 344 3.69 21.76 -2.36
CA MET A 344 3.78 22.17 -3.76
C MET A 344 3.45 21.03 -4.71
N ALA A 345 3.90 19.81 -4.40
CA ALA A 345 3.57 18.61 -5.17
C ALA A 345 2.05 18.33 -5.16
N TYR A 346 1.39 18.51 -4.02
CA TYR A 346 -0.07 18.41 -3.93
C TYR A 346 -0.78 19.44 -4.82
N VAL A 347 -0.38 20.72 -4.72
CA VAL A 347 -0.97 21.82 -5.50
C VAL A 347 -0.78 21.60 -7.00
N ALA A 348 0.41 21.17 -7.42
CA ALA A 348 0.70 20.84 -8.82
C ALA A 348 -0.21 19.69 -9.32
N ARG A 349 -0.31 18.61 -8.55
CA ARG A 349 -1.13 17.44 -8.90
C ARG A 349 -2.62 17.78 -8.97
N TYR A 350 -3.08 18.65 -8.08
CA TYR A 350 -4.45 19.16 -8.10
C TYR A 350 -4.74 19.97 -9.38
N ALA A 351 -3.86 20.91 -9.73
CA ALA A 351 -4.00 21.71 -10.95
C ALA A 351 -3.96 20.85 -12.23
N GLU A 352 -3.11 19.83 -12.25
CA GLU A 352 -2.96 18.89 -13.37
C GLU A 352 -4.21 18.04 -13.59
N PHE A 353 -4.76 17.44 -12.53
CA PHE A 353 -5.85 16.47 -12.66
C PHE A 353 -7.24 17.05 -12.64
N TYR A 354 -7.41 18.21 -12.02
CA TYR A 354 -8.70 18.83 -11.84
C TYR A 354 -8.74 20.24 -12.42
N PRO A 355 -8.31 20.48 -13.67
CA PRO A 355 -8.17 21.83 -14.21
C PRO A 355 -9.50 22.61 -14.22
N ASN A 356 -10.62 21.92 -14.47
CA ASN A 356 -11.94 22.55 -14.47
C ASN A 356 -12.43 22.87 -13.05
N HIS A 357 -12.20 21.99 -12.07
CA HIS A 357 -12.50 22.32 -10.67
C HIS A 357 -11.57 23.43 -10.17
N PHE A 358 -10.29 23.41 -10.58
CA PHE A 358 -9.30 24.42 -10.26
C PHE A 358 -9.78 25.81 -10.67
N LEU A 359 -10.25 25.95 -11.92
CA LEU A 359 -10.79 27.21 -12.45
C LEU A 359 -12.10 27.67 -11.78
N GLN A 360 -12.80 26.79 -11.05
CA GLN A 360 -14.00 27.17 -10.30
C GLN A 360 -13.69 27.73 -8.91
N ASN A 361 -12.43 27.69 -8.46
CA ASN A 361 -12.05 28.29 -7.19
C ASN A 361 -12.23 29.81 -7.20
N PRO A 362 -12.40 30.43 -6.01
CA PRO A 362 -12.46 31.89 -5.88
C PRO A 362 -11.23 32.57 -6.51
N SER A 363 -11.43 33.72 -7.15
CA SER A 363 -10.34 34.50 -7.76
C SER A 363 -9.23 34.82 -6.77
N THR A 364 -9.56 35.06 -5.50
CA THR A 364 -8.59 35.30 -4.43
C THR A 364 -7.59 34.15 -4.26
N LEU A 365 -8.03 32.91 -4.45
CA LEU A 365 -7.16 31.73 -4.37
C LEU A 365 -6.27 31.64 -5.62
N LEU A 366 -6.87 31.79 -6.80
CA LEU A 366 -6.17 31.72 -8.09
C LEU A 366 -5.10 32.81 -8.21
N ASP A 367 -5.47 34.06 -7.90
CA ASP A 367 -4.58 35.21 -7.89
C ASP A 367 -3.48 35.04 -6.83
N GLY A 368 -3.81 34.48 -5.67
CA GLY A 368 -2.84 34.15 -4.62
C GLY A 368 -1.78 33.15 -5.11
N ILE A 369 -2.20 32.09 -5.79
CA ILE A 369 -1.29 31.08 -6.36
C ILE A 369 -0.40 31.70 -7.42
N VAL A 370 -0.98 32.42 -8.39
CA VAL A 370 -0.23 33.08 -9.46
C VAL A 370 0.74 34.12 -8.89
N SER A 371 0.31 34.94 -7.93
CA SER A 371 1.17 35.95 -7.27
C SER A 371 2.35 35.31 -6.55
N ARG A 372 2.12 34.20 -5.81
CA ARG A 372 3.20 33.48 -5.11
C ARG A 372 4.20 32.89 -6.11
N ILE A 373 3.73 32.26 -7.18
CA ILE A 373 4.58 31.74 -8.26
C ILE A 373 5.40 32.86 -8.88
N SER A 374 4.74 33.95 -9.30
CA SER A 374 5.40 35.11 -9.92
C SER A 374 6.47 35.73 -9.02
N ARG A 375 6.24 35.79 -7.71
CA ARG A 375 7.25 36.25 -6.74
C ARG A 375 8.44 35.29 -6.64
N ALA A 376 8.18 33.98 -6.58
CA ALA A 376 9.22 32.97 -6.41
C ALA A 376 10.15 32.85 -7.62
N ILE A 377 9.66 33.11 -8.83
CA ILE A 377 10.43 33.05 -10.08
C ILE A 377 11.02 34.39 -10.51
N ALA A 378 10.66 35.49 -9.84
CA ALA A 378 11.24 36.82 -10.02
C ALA A 378 12.65 36.90 -9.38
N ILE A 379 13.54 35.99 -9.78
CA ILE A 379 14.93 35.93 -9.31
C ILE A 379 15.90 36.43 -10.40
N PRO A 380 17.07 36.99 -10.03
CA PRO A 380 18.05 37.51 -10.99
C PRO A 380 18.61 36.42 -11.93
N THR A 381 18.99 36.79 -13.15
CA THR A 381 19.57 35.86 -14.15
C THR A 381 20.80 35.09 -13.64
N ALA A 382 21.62 35.73 -12.81
CA ALA A 382 22.77 35.07 -12.17
C ALA A 382 22.33 33.94 -11.21
N GLN A 383 21.21 34.13 -10.50
CA GLN A 383 20.62 33.12 -9.62
C GLN A 383 19.95 32.01 -10.43
N TRP A 384 19.38 32.31 -11.60
CA TRP A 384 18.93 31.28 -12.54
C TRP A 384 20.06 30.40 -13.07
N ALA A 385 21.25 30.98 -13.30
CA ALA A 385 22.40 30.25 -13.86
C ALA A 385 23.17 29.44 -12.81
N HIS A 386 23.23 29.91 -11.56
CA HIS A 386 24.16 29.39 -10.55
C HIS A 386 23.55 29.20 -9.15
N GLY A 387 22.29 29.59 -8.93
CA GLY A 387 21.61 29.50 -7.65
C GLY A 387 20.57 28.38 -7.58
N GLU A 388 19.88 28.29 -6.44
CA GLU A 388 18.76 27.37 -6.28
C GLU A 388 17.57 27.78 -7.14
N VAL A 389 17.12 26.85 -7.97
CA VAL A 389 15.98 27.05 -8.86
C VAL A 389 14.68 26.75 -8.10
N PRO A 390 13.63 27.58 -8.21
CA PRO A 390 12.34 27.36 -7.55
C PRO A 390 11.54 26.25 -8.24
N THR A 391 12.07 25.02 -8.23
CA THR A 391 11.57 23.85 -8.95
C THR A 391 10.11 23.52 -8.60
N GLY A 392 9.73 23.64 -7.32
CA GLY A 392 8.35 23.41 -6.88
C GLY A 392 7.35 24.41 -7.48
N HIS A 393 7.69 25.71 -7.54
CA HIS A 393 6.83 26.72 -8.17
C HIS A 393 6.77 26.55 -9.68
N LEU A 394 7.86 26.14 -10.33
CA LEU A 394 7.88 25.81 -11.75
C LEU A 394 7.02 24.58 -12.07
N ALA A 395 7.03 23.56 -11.21
CA ALA A 395 6.17 22.39 -11.36
C ALA A 395 4.69 22.78 -11.30
N ILE A 396 4.30 23.62 -10.32
CA ILE A 396 2.92 24.12 -10.25
C ILE A 396 2.58 24.91 -11.51
N LEU A 397 3.46 25.83 -11.94
CA LEU A 397 3.26 26.64 -13.13
C LEU A 397 3.02 25.77 -14.39
N ALA A 398 3.77 24.68 -14.55
CA ALA A 398 3.62 23.74 -15.65
C ALA A 398 2.26 23.00 -15.64
N CYS A 399 1.68 22.82 -14.46
CA CYS A 399 0.39 22.15 -14.27
C CYS A 399 -0.82 23.10 -14.32
N LEU A 400 -0.62 24.44 -14.29
CA LEU A 400 -1.73 25.38 -14.30
C LEU A 400 -2.52 25.34 -15.63
N PRO A 401 -3.87 25.45 -15.59
CA PRO A 401 -4.67 25.55 -16.81
C PRO A 401 -4.25 26.76 -17.65
N ARG A 402 -4.02 26.56 -18.95
CA ARG A 402 -3.53 27.62 -19.86
C ARG A 402 -4.41 28.87 -19.89
N VAL A 403 -5.73 28.70 -19.71
CA VAL A 403 -6.68 29.83 -19.66
C VAL A 403 -6.32 30.80 -18.53
N LEU A 404 -5.96 30.27 -17.36
CA LEU A 404 -5.56 31.08 -16.21
C LEU A 404 -4.28 31.89 -16.50
N LEU A 405 -3.30 31.29 -17.18
CA LEU A 405 -2.06 31.97 -17.56
C LEU A 405 -2.31 33.11 -18.55
N ILE A 406 -3.23 32.91 -19.51
CA ILE A 406 -3.61 33.94 -20.48
C ILE A 406 -4.31 35.10 -19.78
N GLU A 407 -5.21 34.82 -18.83
CA GLU A 407 -5.90 35.86 -18.05
C GLU A 407 -4.95 36.63 -17.13
N ALA A 408 -4.06 35.93 -16.42
CA ALA A 408 -2.99 36.56 -15.64
C ALA A 408 -2.09 37.47 -16.51
N GLY A 409 -1.81 37.05 -17.74
CA GLY A 409 -1.08 37.85 -18.73
C GLY A 409 -1.78 39.14 -19.12
N LYS A 410 -3.12 39.14 -19.24
CA LYS A 410 -3.91 40.35 -19.53
C LYS A 410 -3.89 41.37 -18.39
N HIS A 411 -3.65 40.92 -17.16
CA HIS A 411 -3.63 41.76 -15.96
C HIS A 411 -2.21 42.11 -15.48
N GLY A 412 -1.17 41.77 -16.26
CA GLY A 412 0.22 42.09 -15.91
C GLY A 412 0.81 41.24 -14.79
N ALA A 413 0.14 40.15 -14.38
CA ALA A 413 0.56 39.26 -13.30
C ALA A 413 1.33 38.02 -13.80
N ASN A 414 1.77 38.04 -15.05
CA ASN A 414 2.28 36.86 -15.76
C ASN A 414 3.56 36.31 -15.10
N PRO A 415 3.57 35.03 -14.68
CA PRO A 415 4.81 34.28 -14.50
C PRO A 415 5.62 34.35 -15.80
N PRO A 416 6.93 34.64 -15.78
CA PRO A 416 7.62 35.35 -16.84
C PRO A 416 7.64 34.54 -18.13
N VAL A 417 6.87 35.04 -19.10
CA VAL A 417 7.16 34.88 -20.54
C VAL A 417 7.83 36.17 -21.08
N ASN A 418 8.20 37.11 -20.21
CA ASN A 418 8.93 38.32 -20.58
C ASN A 418 10.37 38.25 -20.06
N PRO A 419 11.34 37.78 -20.86
CA PRO A 419 12.71 38.26 -20.72
C PRO A 419 12.70 39.70 -21.24
N THR A 420 12.33 40.66 -20.38
CA THR A 420 12.68 42.05 -20.66
C THR A 420 14.20 42.14 -20.57
N LEU A 421 14.83 41.97 -21.73
CA LEU A 421 16.13 42.54 -22.04
C LEU A 421 16.10 44.00 -21.57
N HIS A 422 16.76 44.29 -20.46
CA HIS A 422 17.19 45.64 -20.13
C HIS A 422 18.26 46.05 -21.15
N SER A 423 17.83 46.34 -22.38
CA SER A 423 18.60 47.13 -23.33
C SER A 423 18.33 48.60 -23.04
N SER A 424 19.03 49.17 -22.07
CA SER A 424 19.37 50.60 -22.03
C SER A 424 20.13 50.93 -20.73
N GLN A 425 21.45 51.07 -20.84
CA GLN A 425 22.14 52.36 -20.63
C GLN A 425 23.61 52.23 -21.05
N LEU A 426 23.91 52.89 -22.18
CA LEU A 426 25.20 53.51 -22.50
C LEU A 426 25.28 54.85 -21.76
#